data_AF-A0A7L4IHW7-F1
#
_entry.id   AF-A0A7L4IHW7-F1
#
_cell.length_a   1.000
_cell.length_b   1.000
_cell.length_c   1.000
_cell.angle_alpha   90.00
_cell.angle_beta   90.00
_cell.angle_gamma   90.00
#
_symmetry.space_group_name_H-M   'P 1'
#
loop_
_entity.id
_entity.type
_entity.pdbx_description
1 polymer ?
#
loop_
_entity_poly.entity_id
_entity_poly.type
_entity_poly.pdbx_seq_one_letter_code
_entity_poly.pdbx_strand_id
1 'polypeptide(L)'
;MMPVATVMPDDTPLFDPNILHELDWSENTTTFSPAISPLDPGDGLVLRPLCTADLNRGFFKVLGQLTETGVASPEQFIKTFEHMKRSGDYYVTVIEDTNLGQIVATATLVIEQKFTHSCAKRGRIEDVVVSGECRGKQLGKL
;
A
#
# COMPACT_ATOMS: atom_id res chain seq x y z
N MET A 1 32.37 13.38 -14.11
CA MET A 1 31.52 12.39 -13.41
C MET A 1 30.52 13.19 -12.61
N MET A 2 29.25 13.25 -13.02
CA MET A 2 28.23 13.98 -12.25
C MET A 2 28.00 13.20 -10.94
N PRO A 3 27.82 13.87 -9.79
CA PRO A 3 27.46 13.17 -8.57
C PRO A 3 26.13 12.45 -8.82
N VAL A 4 26.11 11.14 -8.57
CA VAL A 4 24.85 10.39 -8.51
C VAL A 4 24.06 11.02 -7.37
N ALA A 5 22.95 11.69 -7.68
CA ALA A 5 22.07 12.22 -6.66
C ALA A 5 21.63 11.05 -5.77
N THR A 6 22.01 11.10 -4.49
CA THR A 6 21.54 10.14 -3.50
C THR A 6 20.04 10.37 -3.35
N VAL A 7 19.22 9.49 -3.93
CA VAL A 7 17.77 9.57 -3.81
C VAL A 7 17.43 9.21 -2.37
N MET A 8 17.00 10.21 -1.61
CA MET A 8 16.59 10.04 -0.22
C MET A 8 15.11 9.64 -0.19
N PRO A 9 14.71 8.73 0.72
CA PRO A 9 13.30 8.42 0.95
C PRO A 9 12.49 9.67 1.33
N ASP A 10 11.29 9.80 0.79
CA ASP A 10 10.35 10.90 1.01
C ASP A 10 8.90 10.40 1.09
N ASP A 11 8.00 11.35 1.39
CA ASP A 11 6.56 11.10 1.57
C ASP A 11 5.75 11.15 0.26
N THR A 12 6.41 11.18 -0.90
CA THR A 12 5.69 11.22 -2.18
C THR A 12 4.95 9.90 -2.40
N PRO A 13 3.62 9.93 -2.57
CA PRO A 13 2.83 8.70 -2.66
C PRO A 13 3.05 7.97 -4.00
N LEU A 14 2.84 6.65 -4.01
CA LEU A 14 2.96 5.79 -5.20
C LEU A 14 1.92 6.14 -6.27
N PHE A 15 0.70 6.44 -5.85
CA PHE A 15 -0.42 6.86 -6.70
C PHE A 15 -1.18 8.00 -6.02
N ASP A 16 -2.15 8.62 -6.72
CA ASP A 16 -2.94 9.73 -6.16
C ASP A 16 -3.80 9.24 -4.97
N PRO A 17 -3.58 9.76 -3.74
CA PRO A 17 -4.35 9.37 -2.56
C PRO A 17 -5.86 9.62 -2.71
N ASN A 18 -6.28 10.58 -3.53
CA ASN A 18 -7.70 10.88 -3.75
C ASN A 18 -8.48 9.70 -4.30
N ILE A 19 -7.82 8.77 -5.01
CA ILE A 19 -8.46 7.54 -5.51
C ILE A 19 -9.06 6.72 -4.35
N LEU A 20 -8.44 6.72 -3.17
CA LEU A 20 -8.97 6.03 -1.99
C LEU A 20 -10.13 6.79 -1.34
N HIS A 21 -10.13 8.12 -1.45
CA HIS A 21 -11.16 9.00 -0.91
C HIS A 21 -12.44 9.00 -1.76
N GLU A 22 -12.29 8.80 -3.06
CA GLU A 22 -13.38 8.80 -4.06
C GLU A 22 -14.01 7.42 -4.26
N LEU A 23 -13.59 6.39 -3.52
CA LEU A 23 -14.20 5.08 -3.56
C LEU A 23 -15.68 5.18 -3.17
N ASP A 24 -16.56 4.62 -3.99
CA ASP A 24 -17.97 4.48 -3.66
C ASP A 24 -18.14 3.42 -2.56
N TRP A 25 -18.03 3.86 -1.31
CA TRP A 25 -18.15 2.99 -0.14
C TRP A 25 -19.59 2.51 0.11
N SER A 26 -20.59 3.06 -0.60
CA SER A 26 -21.98 2.61 -0.45
C SER A 26 -22.21 1.21 -1.03
N GLU A 27 -21.35 0.78 -1.97
CA GLU A 27 -21.33 -0.55 -2.57
C GLU A 27 -20.61 -1.60 -1.69
N ASN A 28 -19.98 -1.19 -0.58
CA ASN A 28 -19.34 -2.13 0.33
C ASN A 28 -20.41 -3.01 1.02
N THR A 29 -20.29 -4.32 0.84
CA THR A 29 -21.19 -5.32 1.44
C THR A 29 -20.63 -5.93 2.73
N THR A 30 -19.39 -5.59 3.11
CA THR A 30 -18.74 -6.15 4.30
C THR A 30 -19.21 -5.46 5.57
N THR A 31 -19.62 -6.23 6.57
CA THR A 31 -19.98 -5.70 7.89
C THR A 31 -18.73 -5.28 8.68
N PHE A 32 -18.73 -4.04 9.17
CA PHE A 32 -17.75 -3.50 10.09
C PHE A 32 -18.39 -3.22 11.46
N SER A 33 -17.63 -3.44 12.53
CA SER A 33 -18.08 -3.23 13.91
C SER A 33 -16.85 -3.04 14.80
N PRO A 34 -16.51 -1.81 15.22
CA PRO A 34 -17.20 -0.55 14.87
C PRO A 34 -17.15 -0.26 13.35
N ALA A 35 -18.01 0.63 12.88
CA ALA A 35 -17.97 1.04 11.48
C ALA A 35 -16.64 1.75 11.19
N ILE A 36 -15.94 1.31 10.14
CA ILE A 36 -14.72 1.94 9.61
C ILE A 36 -14.85 2.12 8.10
N SER A 37 -14.05 3.00 7.52
CA SER A 37 -14.05 3.30 6.09
C SER A 37 -12.65 3.72 5.61
N PRO A 38 -12.41 3.82 4.30
CA PRO A 38 -11.14 4.33 3.79
C PRO A 38 -10.76 5.73 4.34
N LEU A 39 -11.75 6.57 4.63
CA LEU A 39 -11.57 7.91 5.21
C LEU A 39 -11.40 7.91 6.74
N ASP A 40 -11.89 6.86 7.40
CA ASP A 40 -11.86 6.70 8.84
C ASP A 40 -11.57 5.23 9.17
N PRO A 41 -10.30 4.78 9.02
CA PRO A 41 -9.90 3.38 9.19
C PRO A 41 -9.86 2.95 10.67
N GLY A 42 -10.06 3.89 11.60
CA GLY A 42 -9.97 3.71 13.05
C GLY A 42 -9.00 4.67 13.71
N ASP A 43 -9.13 4.82 15.03
CA ASP A 43 -8.36 5.79 15.82
C ASP A 43 -6.84 5.67 15.61
N GLY A 44 -6.22 6.78 15.20
CA GLY A 44 -4.77 6.86 14.99
C GLY A 44 -4.27 6.11 13.75
N LEU A 45 -5.17 5.59 12.91
CA LEU A 45 -4.82 4.89 11.67
C LEU A 45 -5.04 5.79 10.45
N VAL A 46 -4.22 5.60 9.43
CA VAL A 46 -4.40 6.23 8.11
C VAL A 46 -4.22 5.18 7.02
N LEU A 47 -5.23 5.06 6.14
CA LEU A 47 -5.15 4.29 4.89
C LEU A 47 -4.62 5.21 3.80
N ARG A 48 -3.49 4.86 3.17
CA ARG A 48 -2.85 5.70 2.15
C ARG A 48 -2.00 4.88 1.17
N PRO A 49 -1.62 5.46 0.02
CA PRO A 49 -0.60 4.86 -0.84
C PRO A 49 0.73 4.68 -0.09
N LEU A 50 1.48 3.65 -0.48
CA LEU A 50 2.88 3.50 -0.10
C LEU A 50 3.69 4.75 -0.52
N CYS A 51 4.65 5.17 0.30
CA CYS A 51 5.68 6.14 -0.07
C CYS A 51 7.09 5.56 0.15
N THR A 52 8.13 6.24 -0.33
CA THR A 52 9.49 5.69 -0.17
C THR A 52 9.99 5.76 1.28
N ALA A 53 9.51 6.73 2.07
CA ALA A 53 9.81 6.83 3.50
C ALA A 53 9.31 5.61 4.32
N ASP A 54 8.34 4.85 3.81
CA ASP A 54 7.82 3.64 4.47
C ASP A 54 8.83 2.51 4.59
N LEU A 55 9.93 2.58 3.82
CA LEU A 55 11.12 1.76 4.05
C LEU A 55 11.56 1.80 5.53
N ASN A 56 11.48 2.98 6.14
CA ASN A 56 11.89 3.23 7.53
C ASN A 56 10.72 3.10 8.53
N ARG A 57 9.49 2.87 8.05
CA ARG A 57 8.28 2.70 8.87
C ARG A 57 7.86 1.23 9.00
N GLY A 58 8.78 0.30 8.74
CA GLY A 58 8.53 -1.13 8.97
C GLY A 58 7.74 -1.83 7.86
N PHE A 59 7.66 -1.28 6.65
CA PHE A 59 6.96 -1.91 5.52
C PHE A 59 7.39 -3.38 5.29
N PHE A 60 8.69 -3.64 5.18
CA PHE A 60 9.21 -5.00 5.00
C PHE A 60 8.99 -5.89 6.24
N LYS A 61 8.91 -5.32 7.44
CA LYS A 61 8.58 -6.08 8.66
C LYS A 61 7.16 -6.65 8.58
N VAL A 62 6.22 -5.91 7.99
CA VAL A 62 4.85 -6.38 7.77
C VAL A 62 4.81 -7.42 6.66
N LEU A 63 5.44 -7.16 5.50
CA LEU A 63 5.51 -8.13 4.39
C LEU A 63 6.19 -9.45 4.80
N GLY A 64 7.21 -9.39 5.67
CA GLY A 64 7.90 -10.56 6.21
C GLY A 64 7.01 -11.52 7.02
N GLN A 65 5.81 -11.08 7.43
CA GLN A 65 4.84 -11.96 8.09
C GLN A 65 3.98 -12.75 7.09
N LEU A 66 4.01 -12.39 5.80
CA LEU A 66 3.35 -13.12 4.71
C LEU A 66 4.28 -14.15 4.09
N THR A 67 5.50 -13.72 3.73
CA THR A 67 6.50 -14.53 3.02
C THR A 67 7.90 -13.95 3.23
N GLU A 68 8.94 -14.69 2.82
CA GLU A 68 10.31 -14.20 2.86
C GLU A 68 10.49 -12.97 1.94
N THR A 69 10.97 -11.85 2.50
CA THR A 69 11.27 -10.62 1.74
C THR A 69 12.72 -10.57 1.23
N GLY A 70 13.59 -11.44 1.74
CA GLY A 70 15.03 -11.34 1.54
C GLY A 70 15.64 -10.06 2.11
N VAL A 71 16.84 -9.72 1.64
CA VAL A 71 17.57 -8.49 1.99
C VAL A 71 17.47 -7.53 0.81
N ALA A 72 16.66 -6.48 0.94
CA ALA A 72 16.55 -5.41 -0.05
C ALA A 72 17.31 -4.16 0.43
N SER A 73 18.19 -3.62 -0.40
CA SER A 73 18.83 -2.33 -0.13
C SER A 73 17.83 -1.17 -0.33
N PRO A 74 18.05 -0.01 0.30
CA PRO A 74 17.23 1.19 0.07
C PRO A 74 17.12 1.55 -1.42
N GLU A 75 18.21 1.42 -2.17
CA GLU A 75 18.26 1.72 -3.60
C GLU A 75 17.42 0.74 -4.42
N GLN A 76 17.43 -0.55 -4.06
CA GLN A 76 16.59 -1.56 -4.71
C GLN A 76 15.10 -1.28 -4.46
N PHE A 77 14.74 -0.90 -3.23
CA PHE A 77 13.38 -0.53 -2.88
C PHE A 77 12.91 0.70 -3.67
N ILE A 78 13.68 1.81 -3.64
CA ILE A 78 13.35 3.04 -4.36
C ILE A 78 13.25 2.78 -5.86
N LYS A 79 14.19 2.03 -6.45
CA LYS A 79 14.15 1.70 -7.89
C LYS A 79 12.88 0.94 -8.27
N THR A 80 12.44 0.01 -7.42
CA THR A 80 11.23 -0.78 -7.62
C THR A 80 9.99 0.09 -7.47
N PHE A 81 9.91 0.89 -6.41
CA PHE A 81 8.85 1.87 -6.17
C PHE A 81 8.68 2.81 -7.37
N GLU A 82 9.77 3.39 -7.85
CA GLU A 82 9.78 4.32 -8.98
C GLU A 82 9.34 3.67 -10.29
N HIS A 83 9.65 2.38 -10.49
CA HIS A 83 9.15 1.63 -11.64
C HIS A 83 7.64 1.41 -11.55
N MET A 84 7.14 0.96 -10.39
CA MET A 84 5.71 0.78 -10.13
C MET A 84 4.95 2.10 -10.33
N LYS A 85 5.43 3.19 -9.74
CA LYS A 85 4.86 4.53 -9.88
C LYS A 85 4.76 4.98 -11.33
N ARG A 86 5.85 4.85 -12.11
CA ARG A 86 5.86 5.25 -13.53
C ARG A 86 4.93 4.43 -14.40
N SER A 87 4.63 3.19 -14.04
CA SER A 87 3.69 2.37 -14.80
C SER A 87 2.24 2.87 -14.70
N GLY A 88 1.86 3.45 -13.54
CA GLY A 88 0.48 3.84 -13.25
C GLY A 88 -0.48 2.66 -13.00
N ASP A 89 0.02 1.43 -13.00
CA ASP A 89 -0.78 0.20 -12.91
C ASP A 89 -0.67 -0.50 -11.54
N TYR A 90 0.10 0.06 -10.59
CA TYR A 90 0.31 -0.49 -9.24
C TYR A 90 -0.28 0.43 -8.16
N TYR A 91 -1.08 -0.16 -7.29
CA TYR A 91 -1.75 0.49 -6.17
C TYR A 91 -1.38 -0.22 -4.86
N VAL A 92 -0.11 -0.12 -4.48
CA VAL A 92 0.35 -0.62 -3.18
C VAL A 92 -0.17 0.32 -2.10
N THR A 93 -1.09 -0.20 -1.28
CA THR A 93 -1.82 0.55 -0.28
C THR A 93 -1.45 0.05 1.10
N VAL A 94 -1.19 0.96 2.03
CA VAL A 94 -0.77 0.66 3.39
C VAL A 94 -1.72 1.27 4.40
N ILE A 95 -1.77 0.67 5.59
CA ILE A 95 -2.33 1.30 6.78
C ILE A 95 -1.17 1.61 7.72
N GLU A 96 -1.04 2.87 8.09
CA GLU A 96 -0.07 3.37 9.07
C GLU A 96 -0.76 3.61 10.41
N ASP A 97 -0.15 3.14 11.50
CA ASP A 97 -0.43 3.64 12.84
C ASP A 97 0.41 4.89 13.09
N THR A 98 -0.26 6.04 13.09
CA THR A 98 0.36 7.37 13.21
C THR A 98 0.87 7.67 14.62
N ASN A 99 0.39 6.94 15.64
CA ASN A 99 0.93 7.07 16.99
C ASN A 99 2.31 6.42 17.10
N LEU A 100 2.54 5.36 16.32
CA LEU A 100 3.81 4.61 16.29
C LEU A 100 4.72 5.01 15.13
N GLY A 101 4.18 5.64 14.08
CA GLY A 101 4.88 5.89 12.83
C GLY A 101 5.30 4.58 12.15
N GLN A 102 4.41 3.59 12.15
CA GLN A 102 4.68 2.24 11.63
C GLN A 102 3.57 1.77 10.69
N ILE A 103 3.94 1.09 9.62
CA ILE A 103 3.02 0.33 8.79
C ILE A 103 2.52 -0.87 9.57
N VAL A 104 1.20 -1.07 9.56
CA VAL A 104 0.52 -2.16 10.27
C VAL A 104 -0.27 -3.09 9.35
N ALA A 105 -0.56 -2.68 8.12
CA ALA A 105 -1.13 -3.54 7.09
C ALA A 105 -0.72 -3.07 5.69
N THR A 106 -0.76 -3.98 4.71
CA THR A 106 -0.57 -3.66 3.29
C THR A 106 -1.37 -4.60 2.40
N ALA A 107 -1.77 -4.11 1.23
CA ALA A 107 -2.32 -4.89 0.13
C ALA A 107 -1.98 -4.20 -1.19
N THR A 108 -1.84 -4.99 -2.26
CA THR A 108 -1.51 -4.46 -3.59
C THR A 108 -2.63 -4.78 -4.57
N LEU A 109 -3.17 -3.76 -5.23
CA LEU A 109 -3.93 -3.94 -6.46
C LEU A 109 -3.02 -3.68 -7.67
N VAL A 110 -2.95 -4.65 -8.59
CA VAL A 110 -2.25 -4.51 -9.88
C VAL A 110 -3.27 -4.53 -11.01
N ILE A 111 -3.18 -3.58 -11.92
CA ILE A 111 -4.01 -3.48 -13.11
C ILE A 111 -3.26 -4.04 -14.32
N GLU A 112 -3.77 -5.13 -14.89
CA GLU A 112 -3.21 -5.75 -16.08
C GLU A 112 -4.03 -5.38 -17.32
N GLN A 113 -3.37 -4.83 -18.35
CA GLN A 113 -3.98 -4.54 -19.65
C GLN A 113 -4.10 -5.83 -20.48
N LYS A 114 -5.26 -6.06 -21.11
CA LYS A 114 -5.55 -7.23 -21.94
C LYS A 114 -6.00 -6.81 -23.33
N PHE A 115 -5.72 -7.61 -24.37
CA PHE A 115 -6.35 -7.42 -25.69
C PHE A 115 -7.74 -8.07 -25.78
N THR A 116 -7.96 -9.14 -25.03
CA THR A 116 -9.27 -9.80 -24.96
C THR A 116 -10.30 -8.89 -24.28
N HIS A 117 -11.58 -9.19 -24.52
CA HIS A 117 -12.70 -8.40 -23.98
C HIS A 117 -12.64 -6.91 -24.36
N SER A 118 -12.28 -6.62 -25.62
CA SER A 118 -12.22 -5.25 -26.17
C SER A 118 -11.21 -4.35 -25.45
N CYS A 119 -9.95 -4.79 -25.40
CA CYS A 119 -8.88 -4.07 -24.72
C CYS A 119 -9.14 -3.84 -23.22
N ALA A 120 -9.68 -4.86 -22.53
CA ALA A 120 -10.09 -4.75 -21.13
C ALA A 120 -8.91 -4.59 -20.14
N LYS A 121 -9.26 -4.24 -18.91
CA LYS A 121 -8.37 -4.25 -17.73
C LYS A 121 -8.75 -5.38 -16.77
N ARG A 122 -7.77 -5.99 -16.11
CA ARG A 122 -7.97 -7.00 -15.08
C ARG A 122 -7.26 -6.58 -13.79
N GLY A 123 -7.99 -6.52 -12.67
CA GLY A 123 -7.40 -6.34 -11.35
C GLY A 123 -6.86 -7.64 -10.76
N ARG A 124 -5.74 -7.56 -10.04
CA ARG A 124 -5.18 -8.63 -9.22
C ARG A 124 -4.90 -8.08 -7.82
N ILE A 125 -5.37 -8.80 -6.80
CA ILE A 125 -5.07 -8.49 -5.41
C ILE A 125 -3.93 -9.40 -4.99
N GLU A 126 -2.82 -8.81 -4.57
CA GLU A 126 -1.58 -9.48 -4.20
C GLU A 126 -1.08 -8.94 -2.84
N ASP A 127 -0.15 -9.68 -2.22
CA ASP A 127 0.62 -9.25 -1.04
C ASP A 127 -0.22 -8.69 0.14
N VAL A 128 -1.36 -9.33 0.41
CA VAL A 128 -2.28 -8.93 1.50
C VAL A 128 -1.78 -9.44 2.84
N VAL A 129 -1.47 -8.53 3.76
CA VAL A 129 -1.03 -8.91 5.11
C VAL A 129 -1.34 -7.83 6.14
N VAL A 130 -1.77 -8.27 7.32
CA VAL A 130 -1.95 -7.44 8.52
C VAL A 130 -0.94 -7.91 9.57
N SER A 131 -0.21 -6.96 10.16
CA SER A 131 0.72 -7.22 11.26
C SER A 131 0.01 -7.95 12.40
N GLY A 132 0.67 -8.96 12.98
CA GLY A 132 0.13 -9.81 14.03
C GLY A 132 -0.49 -9.04 15.21
N GLU A 133 0.14 -7.93 15.61
CA GLU A 133 -0.30 -7.05 16.70
C GLU A 133 -1.58 -6.26 16.38
N CYS A 134 -1.95 -6.17 15.10
CA CYS A 134 -3.13 -5.45 14.61
C CYS A 134 -4.19 -6.37 13.99
N ARG A 135 -4.01 -7.70 14.06
CA ARG A 135 -5.05 -8.66 13.63
C ARG A 135 -6.29 -8.54 14.53
N GLY A 136 -7.46 -8.79 13.95
CA GLY A 136 -8.75 -8.62 14.64
C GLY A 136 -9.29 -7.19 14.63
N LYS A 137 -8.49 -6.18 14.26
CA LYS A 137 -8.92 -4.77 14.10
C LYS A 137 -9.61 -4.49 12.75
N GLN A 138 -10.10 -5.52 12.06
CA GLN A 138 -10.84 -5.40 10.79
C GLN A 138 -10.05 -4.87 9.57
N LEU A 139 -8.77 -4.54 9.72
CA LEU A 139 -7.91 -3.95 8.68
C LEU A 139 -7.68 -4.81 7.42
N GLY A 140 -7.90 -6.12 7.49
CA GLY A 140 -7.84 -6.99 6.29
C GLY A 140 -9.14 -7.04 5.49
N LYS A 141 -10.24 -6.52 6.06
CA LYS A 141 -11.54 -6.38 5.39
C LYS A 141 -11.67 -4.99 4.74
N LEU A 142 -11.02 -4.00 5.34
CA LEU A 142 -10.92 -2.64 4.85
C LEU A 142 -9.96 -2.60 3.65
#